data_AF-A0AAD9K8N0-F1
#
_entry.id   AF-A0AAD9K8N0-F1
#
_cell.length_a   1.000
_cell.length_b   1.000
_cell.length_c   1.000
_cell.angle_alpha   90.00
_cell.angle_beta   90.00
_cell.angle_gamma   90.00
#
_symmetry.space_group_name_H-M   'P 1'
#
loop_
_entity.id
_entity.type
_entity.pdbx_description
1 polymer ?
#
loop_
_entity_poly.entity_id
_entity_poly.type
_entity_poly.pdbx_seq_one_letter_code
_entity_poly.pdbx_strand_id
1 'polypeptide(L)'
;MTAPQPYLQTADGLLRHINVHRYEADTKKSTQQRELTFYTDLIAVIVKWFTETVSEDSTGSVWKLIVSLHEAQRAYGSLYFLNGGFDSMIDYITFTVAQDVANSTMFVSISYADLSDDQRVDSTKEFSRNLDKMRHQIRLNPFGDKPMIEPSNGWFKWWHGNMTQYMGLLLTKQKDITTTVLKVLNENAYYDRTFLVILGLVMCVVTVIFPLVVIAVHYMMVEMETTSDNLSVQTRYLIMEQRRKSNLVNAMLPKHISMKLKHNKKVGTEIFEEVTVFFSELVDFASISSRVLVIKGLPHKNGRRHASEIASMALYIKNRITNMEVGFMRHSKLSLRIGVNSGKVVAGVVGRKMPRYCLFGYTIKLALLMKSRAGAGGIVVSQNTQDILQETERFITEKRDESELDMKSYWLTGKTGEEMKHQDEDLNFSASTYSSESSNVNKNFILISIM
;
A
#
# COMPACT_ATOMS: atom_id res chain seq x y z
N MET A 1 36.02 53.92 6.68
CA MET A 1 36.99 52.80 6.53
C MET A 1 38.31 53.37 6.05
N THR A 2 39.20 53.75 6.98
CA THR A 2 40.61 54.02 6.65
C THR A 2 41.32 52.67 6.60
N ALA A 3 42.10 52.41 5.53
CA ALA A 3 42.85 51.17 5.38
C ALA A 3 43.71 50.91 6.64
N PRO A 4 43.82 49.65 7.11
CA PRO A 4 44.65 49.33 8.27
C PRO A 4 46.10 49.72 7.96
N GLN A 5 46.66 50.61 8.76
CA GLN A 5 48.02 51.10 8.60
C GLN A 5 48.99 49.90 8.64
N PRO A 6 49.88 49.74 7.66
CA PRO A 6 50.64 48.50 7.46
C PRO A 6 51.59 48.15 8.62
N TYR A 7 51.96 49.15 9.43
CA TYR A 7 52.80 48.95 10.60
C TYR A 7 52.05 48.41 11.83
N LEU A 8 50.72 48.37 11.82
CA LEU A 8 49.92 47.84 12.94
C LEU A 8 49.57 46.36 12.79
N GLN A 9 49.84 45.74 11.64
CA GLN A 9 49.40 44.38 11.32
C GLN A 9 50.25 43.28 11.97
N THR A 10 51.49 43.58 12.35
CA THR A 10 52.41 42.62 12.98
C THR A 10 53.09 43.23 14.20
N ALA A 11 53.37 42.41 15.22
CA ALA A 11 54.06 42.87 16.43
C ALA A 11 55.42 43.51 16.12
N ASP A 12 56.16 42.93 15.17
CA ASP A 12 57.43 43.47 14.70
C ASP A 12 57.27 44.78 13.93
N GLY A 13 56.17 44.93 13.17
CA GLY A 13 55.82 46.17 12.48
C GLY A 13 55.54 47.32 13.46
N LEU A 14 54.80 47.03 14.53
CA LEU A 14 54.46 47.98 15.57
C LEU A 14 55.70 48.39 16.36
N LEU A 15 56.50 47.40 16.77
CA LEU A 15 57.74 47.63 17.50
C LEU A 15 58.72 48.45 16.67
N ARG A 16 58.83 48.16 15.36
CA ARG A 16 59.64 48.96 14.43
C ARG A 16 59.13 50.39 14.32
N HIS A 17 57.81 50.60 14.24
CA HIS A 17 57.22 51.94 14.18
C HIS A 17 57.50 52.76 15.44
N ILE A 18 57.35 52.15 16.61
CA ILE A 18 57.67 52.79 17.90
C ILE A 18 59.16 53.11 17.99
N ASN A 19 60.03 52.19 17.58
CA ASN A 19 61.48 52.40 17.64
C ASN A 19 61.96 53.49 16.69
N VAL A 20 61.36 53.60 15.50
CA VAL A 20 61.63 54.73 14.57
C VAL A 20 61.20 56.04 15.22
N HIS A 21 60.01 56.10 15.83
CA HIS A 21 59.55 57.32 16.51
C HIS A 21 60.46 57.71 17.68
N ARG A 22 60.90 56.74 18.49
CA ARG A 22 61.84 56.97 19.61
C ARG A 22 63.19 57.51 19.12
N TYR A 23 63.71 56.98 18.01
CA TYR A 23 64.94 57.47 17.41
C TYR A 23 64.79 58.90 16.86
N GLU A 24 63.65 59.22 16.26
CA GLU A 24 63.31 60.57 15.80
C GLU A 24 63.12 61.57 16.95
N ALA A 25 62.52 61.12 18.07
CA ALA A 25 62.32 61.93 19.27
C ALA A 25 63.66 62.33 19.91
N ASP A 26 64.60 61.38 19.99
CA ASP A 26 65.93 61.57 20.57
C ASP A 26 66.81 62.48 19.68
N THR A 27 66.70 62.35 18.36
CA THR A 27 67.49 63.17 17.41
C THR A 27 66.92 64.56 17.16
N LYS A 28 65.60 64.79 17.27
CA LYS A 28 64.95 66.06 16.88
C LYS A 28 64.38 66.89 18.04
N LYS A 29 64.64 66.54 19.31
CA LYS A 29 64.08 67.21 20.52
C LYS A 29 62.59 67.49 20.35
N SER A 30 61.79 66.43 20.30
CA SER A 30 60.34 66.54 20.12
C SER A 30 59.66 67.32 21.25
N THR A 31 58.59 68.06 20.91
CA THR A 31 57.75 68.74 21.90
C THR A 31 56.90 67.71 22.66
N GLN A 32 56.73 67.91 23.98
CA GLN A 32 55.97 66.99 24.85
C GLN A 32 54.56 66.68 24.31
N GLN A 33 53.90 67.65 23.69
CA GLN A 33 52.57 67.49 23.12
C GLN A 33 52.55 66.54 21.92
N ARG A 34 53.63 66.45 21.14
CA ARG A 34 53.74 65.54 19.99
C ARG A 34 53.91 64.09 20.43
N GLU A 35 54.70 63.86 21.47
CA GLU A 35 54.84 62.52 22.08
C GLU A 35 53.52 62.06 22.69
N LEU A 36 52.83 62.96 23.41
CA LEU A 36 51.56 62.63 24.04
C LEU A 36 50.51 62.23 23.00
N THR A 37 50.39 62.98 21.90
CA THR A 37 49.45 62.65 20.82
C THR A 37 49.81 61.33 20.14
N PHE A 38 51.11 61.09 19.86
CA PHE A 38 51.55 59.84 19.23
C PHE A 38 51.20 58.59 20.05
N TYR A 39 51.53 58.58 21.35
CA TYR A 39 51.20 57.44 22.20
C TYR A 39 49.70 57.33 22.48
N THR A 40 48.97 58.45 22.57
CA THR A 40 47.51 58.43 22.77
C THR A 40 46.78 57.83 21.57
N ASP A 41 47.17 58.20 20.34
CA ASP A 41 46.57 57.64 19.13
C ASP A 41 46.86 56.14 18.99
N LEU A 42 48.09 55.72 19.33
CA LEU A 42 48.48 54.31 19.33
C LEU A 42 47.66 53.50 20.34
N ILE A 43 47.48 54.03 21.55
CA ILE A 43 46.65 53.42 22.60
C ILE A 43 45.18 53.36 22.16
N ALA A 44 44.64 54.41 21.55
CA ALA A 44 43.26 54.45 21.10
C ALA A 44 42.96 53.38 20.03
N VAL A 45 43.90 53.13 19.10
CA VAL A 45 43.76 52.07 18.10
C VAL A 45 43.84 50.68 18.74
N ILE A 46 44.76 50.47 19.69
CA ILE A 46 44.86 49.20 20.43
C ILE A 46 43.59 48.94 21.25
N VAL A 47 43.05 49.95 21.93
CA VAL A 47 41.80 49.86 22.70
C VAL A 47 40.62 49.57 21.78
N LYS A 48 40.55 50.19 20.59
CA LYS A 48 39.50 49.92 19.61
C LYS A 48 39.55 48.48 19.09
N TRP A 49 40.73 47.99 18.70
CA TRP A 49 40.92 46.59 18.30
C TRP A 49 40.55 45.64 19.43
N PHE A 50 40.99 45.94 20.65
CA PHE A 50 40.61 45.18 21.83
C PHE A 50 39.09 45.13 21.99
N THR A 51 38.38 46.24 21.78
CA THR A 51 36.92 46.31 21.89
C THR A 51 36.21 45.54 20.77
N GLU A 52 36.73 45.54 19.54
CA GLU A 52 36.19 44.79 18.41
C GLU A 52 36.40 43.27 18.57
N THR A 53 37.59 42.84 19.04
CA THR A 53 37.87 41.43 19.36
C THR A 53 37.09 40.94 20.59
N VAL A 54 36.77 41.84 21.54
CA VAL A 54 35.96 41.54 22.73
C VAL A 54 34.51 41.13 22.39
N SER A 55 34.01 41.43 21.19
CA SER A 55 32.65 41.01 20.79
C SER A 55 32.53 39.54 20.40
N GLU A 56 33.64 38.84 20.13
CA GLU A 56 33.59 37.49 19.55
C GLU A 56 34.08 36.36 20.47
N ASP A 57 34.77 36.62 21.59
CA ASP A 57 35.39 35.53 22.36
C ASP A 57 35.18 35.57 23.89
N SER A 58 34.43 34.56 24.33
CA SER A 58 34.36 33.92 25.66
C SER A 58 34.93 34.66 26.88
N THR A 59 34.02 35.27 27.67
CA THR A 59 33.89 35.37 29.15
C THR A 59 35.10 35.58 30.10
N GLY A 60 36.34 35.26 29.74
CA GLY A 60 37.54 35.47 30.55
C GLY A 60 38.10 36.89 30.54
N SER A 61 37.61 37.77 29.67
CA SER A 61 38.10 39.14 29.48
C SER A 61 37.60 40.12 30.55
N VAL A 62 36.31 40.04 30.91
CA VAL A 62 35.68 40.92 31.91
C VAL A 62 36.37 40.78 33.26
N TRP A 63 36.75 39.55 33.64
CA TRP A 63 37.38 39.32 34.92
C TRP A 63 38.85 39.78 34.98
N LYS A 64 39.59 39.64 33.88
CA LYS A 64 40.95 40.21 33.77
C LYS A 64 40.93 41.73 33.89
N LEU A 65 39.91 42.38 33.33
CA LEU A 65 39.69 43.82 33.47
C LEU A 65 39.36 44.21 34.91
N ILE A 66 38.48 43.47 35.59
CA ILE A 66 38.17 43.72 37.00
C ILE A 66 39.41 43.59 37.88
N VAL A 67 40.24 42.58 37.62
CA VAL A 67 41.49 42.35 38.35
C VAL A 67 42.46 43.51 38.14
N SER A 68 42.68 43.96 36.89
CA SER A 68 43.62 45.06 36.61
C SER A 68 43.15 46.40 37.22
N LEU A 69 41.84 46.66 37.23
CA LEU A 69 41.26 47.86 37.85
C LEU A 69 41.43 47.85 39.37
N HIS A 70 41.24 46.71 40.04
CA HIS A 70 41.49 46.59 41.48
C HIS A 70 42.97 46.68 41.85
N GLU A 71 43.88 46.20 40.99
CA GLU A 71 45.31 46.40 41.17
C GLU A 71 45.71 47.87 41.08
N ALA A 72 45.15 48.61 40.11
CA ALA A 72 45.30 50.05 40.03
C ALA A 72 44.75 50.74 41.28
N GLN A 73 43.55 50.35 41.74
CA GLN A 73 42.95 50.88 42.97
C GLN A 73 43.84 50.64 44.21
N ARG A 74 44.45 49.46 44.32
CA ARG A 74 45.39 49.15 45.41
C ARG A 74 46.60 50.07 45.37
N ALA A 75 47.18 50.30 44.20
CA ALA A 75 48.36 51.14 44.02
C ALA A 75 48.09 52.61 44.40
N TYR A 76 47.04 53.23 43.84
CA TYR A 76 46.70 54.62 44.14
C TYR A 76 46.21 54.81 45.59
N GLY A 77 45.44 53.87 46.14
CA GLY A 77 45.05 53.92 47.55
C GLY A 77 46.25 53.77 48.51
N SER A 78 47.28 53.00 48.11
CA SER A 78 48.51 52.89 48.88
C SER A 78 49.30 54.19 48.91
N LEU A 79 49.38 54.88 47.75
CA LEU A 79 50.01 56.20 47.65
C LEU A 79 49.29 57.23 48.53
N TYR A 80 47.96 57.21 48.53
CA TYR A 80 47.14 58.08 49.38
C TYR A 80 47.45 57.93 50.88
N PHE A 81 47.51 56.70 51.41
CA PHE A 81 47.79 56.47 52.83
C PHE A 81 49.25 56.69 53.23
N LEU A 82 50.19 56.63 52.27
CA LEU A 82 51.59 56.99 52.49
C LEU A 82 51.78 58.51 52.59
N ASN A 83 51.11 59.29 51.73
CA ASN A 83 51.28 60.74 51.66
C ASN A 83 50.26 61.50 52.53
N GLY A 84 49.21 60.85 53.03
CA GLY A 84 48.13 61.48 53.81
C GLY A 84 47.06 62.20 52.97
N GLY A 85 47.14 62.08 51.64
CA GLY A 85 46.28 62.72 50.64
C GLY A 85 46.73 62.40 49.21
N PHE A 86 45.98 62.84 48.19
CA PHE A 86 46.47 62.86 46.82
C PHE A 86 47.13 64.20 46.50
N ASP A 87 48.32 64.15 45.89
CA ASP A 87 49.07 65.34 45.49
C ASP A 87 48.52 65.99 44.20
N SER A 88 47.87 65.18 43.34
CA SER A 88 47.31 65.63 42.07
C SER A 88 45.85 65.20 41.90
N MET A 89 45.03 66.10 41.35
CA MET A 89 43.65 65.81 40.97
C MET A 89 43.55 64.63 39.98
N ILE A 90 44.58 64.40 39.16
CA ILE A 90 44.58 63.33 38.18
C ILE A 90 44.62 61.94 38.83
N ASP A 91 45.35 61.79 39.95
CA ASP A 91 45.49 60.51 40.67
C ASP A 91 44.19 60.14 41.37
N TYR A 92 43.50 61.14 41.93
CA TYR A 92 42.16 60.99 42.48
C TYR A 92 41.14 60.56 41.41
N ILE A 93 41.12 61.24 40.26
CA ILE A 93 40.20 60.88 39.16
C ILE A 93 40.49 59.44 38.69
N THR A 94 41.77 59.08 38.55
CA THR A 94 42.16 57.73 38.12
C THR A 94 41.70 56.67 39.13
N PHE A 95 41.84 56.92 40.44
CA PHE A 95 41.34 56.02 41.48
C PHE A 95 39.82 55.88 41.45
N THR A 96 39.09 56.98 41.34
CA THR A 96 37.61 56.98 41.35
C THR A 96 37.04 56.31 40.11
N VAL A 97 37.58 56.58 38.93
CA VAL A 97 37.20 55.91 37.68
C VAL A 97 37.49 54.42 37.75
N ALA A 98 38.68 54.03 38.23
CA ALA A 98 39.01 52.61 38.39
C ALA A 98 38.04 51.89 39.33
N GLN A 99 37.63 52.54 40.42
CA GLN A 99 36.66 51.99 41.36
C GLN A 99 35.25 51.87 40.76
N ASP A 100 34.77 52.88 40.05
CA ASP A 100 33.42 52.89 39.46
C ASP A 100 33.28 51.86 38.34
N VAL A 101 34.29 51.80 37.46
CA VAL A 101 34.35 50.78 36.40
C VAL A 101 34.45 49.38 37.00
N ALA A 102 35.24 49.16 38.05
CA ALA A 102 35.31 47.86 38.71
C ALA A 102 33.97 47.43 39.35
N ASN A 103 33.27 48.36 40.01
CA ASN A 103 31.99 48.08 40.64
C ASN A 103 30.89 47.74 39.61
N SER A 104 30.78 48.54 38.54
CA SER A 104 29.80 48.33 37.47
C SER A 104 30.05 47.01 36.72
N THR A 105 31.31 46.71 36.37
CA THR A 105 31.66 45.45 35.71
C THR A 105 31.45 44.23 36.60
N MET A 106 31.69 44.33 37.91
CA MET A 106 31.38 43.26 38.87
C MET A 106 29.88 42.97 38.95
N PHE A 107 29.03 44.02 39.00
CA PHE A 107 27.57 43.86 39.01
C PHE A 107 27.04 43.17 37.76
N VAL A 108 27.56 43.54 36.59
CA VAL A 108 27.21 42.92 35.31
C VAL A 108 27.67 41.46 35.28
N SER A 109 28.89 41.19 35.72
CA SER A 109 29.46 39.82 35.76
C SER A 109 28.62 38.87 36.61
N ILE A 110 28.12 39.34 37.76
CA ILE A 110 27.25 38.55 38.64
C ILE A 110 25.91 38.24 37.97
N SER A 111 25.36 39.19 37.22
CA SER A 111 24.07 39.04 36.53
C SER A 111 24.11 37.96 35.43
N TYR A 112 25.28 37.70 34.85
CA TYR A 112 25.47 36.64 33.85
C TYR A 112 25.55 35.23 34.43
N ALA A 113 25.81 35.09 35.73
CA ALA A 113 26.18 33.80 36.31
C ALA A 113 24.97 32.94 36.75
N ASP A 114 23.75 33.50 36.77
CA ASP A 114 22.49 32.88 37.22
C ASP A 114 22.63 31.98 38.48
N LEU A 115 23.60 32.32 39.33
CA LEU A 115 23.89 31.63 40.58
C LEU A 115 23.01 32.28 41.62
N SER A 116 22.04 31.52 42.11
CA SER A 116 21.12 31.90 43.17
C SER A 116 21.83 32.71 44.27
N ASP A 117 21.22 33.84 44.64
CA ASP A 117 21.66 34.87 45.60
C ASP A 117 22.09 34.33 47.00
N ASP A 118 21.88 33.04 47.25
CA ASP A 118 22.08 32.33 48.51
C ASP A 118 23.55 32.06 48.87
N GLN A 119 24.48 32.13 47.90
CA GLN A 119 25.93 31.96 48.17
C GLN A 119 26.71 33.28 48.31
N ARG A 120 26.05 34.40 48.64
CA ARG A 120 26.76 35.61 49.14
C ARG A 120 27.30 35.35 50.54
N VAL A 121 28.43 34.63 50.58
CA VAL A 121 29.19 34.26 51.78
C VAL A 121 29.37 35.47 52.70
N ASP A 122 28.86 35.36 53.93
CA ASP A 122 28.87 36.43 54.92
C ASP A 122 30.27 36.97 55.26
N SER A 123 31.33 36.19 55.02
CA SER A 123 32.72 36.62 55.19
C SER A 123 33.16 37.70 54.19
N THR A 124 32.58 37.73 52.98
CA THR A 124 32.87 38.80 52.01
C THR A 124 32.15 40.09 52.38
N LYS A 125 30.99 40.03 53.04
CA LYS A 125 30.22 41.22 53.45
C LYS A 125 30.90 41.99 54.57
N GLU A 126 31.48 41.32 55.55
CA GLU A 126 32.20 41.99 56.65
C GLU A 126 33.49 42.63 56.15
N PHE A 127 34.21 41.91 55.28
CA PHE A 127 35.44 42.40 54.68
C PHE A 127 35.21 43.56 53.70
N SER A 128 34.18 43.47 52.83
CA SER A 128 33.77 44.56 51.93
C SER A 128 33.41 45.81 52.74
N ARG A 129 32.64 45.67 53.83
CA ARG A 129 32.26 46.79 54.69
C ARG A 129 33.46 47.58 55.23
N ASN A 130 34.55 46.90 55.59
CA ASN A 130 35.76 47.57 56.08
C ASN A 130 36.54 48.27 54.97
N LEU A 131 36.65 47.66 53.78
CA LEU A 131 37.25 48.30 52.60
C LEU A 131 36.43 49.50 52.11
N ASP A 132 35.10 49.41 52.15
CA ASP A 132 34.20 50.46 51.70
C ASP A 132 34.26 51.68 52.62
N LYS A 133 34.47 51.48 53.93
CA LYS A 133 34.77 52.58 54.87
C LYS A 133 36.04 53.33 54.49
N MET A 134 37.11 52.63 54.14
CA MET A 134 38.36 53.29 53.72
C MET A 134 38.24 53.95 52.35
N ARG A 135 37.58 53.32 51.38
CA ARG A 135 37.25 53.93 50.09
C ARG A 135 36.38 55.17 50.26
N HIS A 136 35.49 55.17 51.25
CA HIS A 136 34.70 56.34 51.62
C HIS A 136 35.58 57.44 52.22
N GLN A 137 36.56 57.10 53.07
CA GLN A 137 37.53 58.07 53.60
C GLN A 137 38.36 58.73 52.49
N ILE A 138 38.85 57.96 51.51
CA ILE A 138 39.58 58.49 50.34
C ILE A 138 38.70 59.47 49.54
N ARG A 139 37.40 59.19 49.40
CA ARG A 139 36.44 60.08 48.72
C ARG A 139 36.13 61.36 49.49
N LEU A 140 36.21 61.34 50.82
CA LEU A 140 35.90 62.51 51.65
C LEU A 140 37.04 63.54 51.68
N ASN A 141 38.29 63.12 51.48
CA ASN A 141 39.45 64.00 51.48
C ASN A 141 40.27 63.86 50.19
N PRO A 142 39.80 64.42 49.07
CA PRO A 142 40.37 64.13 47.76
C PRO A 142 41.67 64.92 47.45
N PHE A 143 41.83 66.16 47.94
CA PHE A 143 43.01 67.03 47.70
C PHE A 143 43.03 68.25 48.66
N GLY A 144 44.20 68.61 49.21
CA GLY A 144 44.37 69.84 50.00
C GLY A 144 45.59 69.87 50.94
N ASP A 145 46.04 71.08 51.32
CA ASP A 145 47.26 71.36 52.12
C ASP A 145 47.24 70.86 53.57
N LYS A 146 46.11 70.33 54.06
CA LYS A 146 46.01 69.73 55.39
C LYS A 146 45.57 68.26 55.26
N PRO A 147 46.47 67.30 55.50
CA PRO A 147 46.08 65.91 55.50
C PRO A 147 45.09 65.65 56.65
N MET A 148 43.93 65.06 56.36
CA MET A 148 42.98 64.61 57.41
C MET A 148 43.55 63.47 58.26
N ILE A 149 44.58 62.78 57.76
CA ILE A 149 45.19 61.59 58.37
C ILE A 149 46.70 61.77 58.34
N GLU A 150 47.38 61.56 59.47
CA GLU A 150 48.85 61.60 59.50
C GLU A 150 49.45 60.53 58.56
N PRO A 151 50.42 60.90 57.71
CA PRO A 151 51.22 59.96 56.91
C PRO A 151 51.73 58.82 57.79
N SER A 152 51.24 57.60 57.54
CA SER A 152 51.57 56.45 58.39
C SER A 152 51.79 55.19 57.59
N ASN A 153 52.99 54.64 57.76
CA ASN A 153 53.35 53.31 57.25
C ASN A 153 52.42 52.20 57.77
N GLY A 154 51.70 52.43 58.88
CA GLY A 154 50.72 51.50 59.42
C GLY A 154 49.46 51.39 58.56
N TRP A 155 48.85 52.52 58.20
CA TRP A 155 47.65 52.56 57.35
C TRP A 155 47.92 52.04 55.94
N PHE A 156 49.09 52.36 55.37
CA PHE A 156 49.55 51.79 54.10
C PHE A 156 49.61 50.26 54.11
N LYS A 157 50.34 49.68 55.09
CA LYS A 157 50.49 48.21 55.19
C LYS A 157 49.14 47.53 55.39
N TRP A 158 48.25 48.16 56.15
CA TRP A 158 46.89 47.66 56.37
C TRP A 158 46.05 47.64 55.08
N TRP A 159 46.01 48.76 54.34
CA TRP A 159 45.27 48.86 53.08
C TRP A 159 45.79 47.88 52.02
N HIS A 160 47.12 47.85 51.85
CA HIS A 160 47.77 46.98 50.87
C HIS A 160 47.53 45.49 51.20
N GLY A 161 47.66 45.10 52.47
CA GLY A 161 47.41 43.74 52.94
C GLY A 161 45.96 43.32 52.68
N ASN A 162 45.00 44.16 53.05
CA ASN A 162 43.58 43.87 52.85
C ASN A 162 43.21 43.81 51.37
N MET A 163 43.64 44.76 50.52
CA MET A 163 43.36 44.65 49.07
C MET A 163 43.98 43.40 48.45
N THR A 164 45.10 42.90 48.96
CA THR A 164 45.69 41.63 48.52
C THR A 164 44.83 40.43 48.93
N GLN A 165 44.30 40.42 50.16
CA GLN A 165 43.36 39.40 50.62
C GLN A 165 42.04 39.43 49.82
N TYR A 166 41.53 40.63 49.49
CA TYR A 166 40.34 40.82 48.64
C TYR A 166 40.50 40.12 47.29
N MET A 167 41.60 40.42 46.61
CA MET A 167 41.91 39.89 45.29
C MET A 167 42.10 38.37 45.30
N GLY A 168 42.72 37.85 46.37
CA GLY A 168 42.82 36.40 46.58
C GLY A 168 41.45 35.72 46.74
N LEU A 169 40.52 36.33 47.47
CA LEU A 169 39.16 35.79 47.63
C LEU A 169 38.38 35.80 46.32
N LEU A 170 38.47 36.89 45.56
CA LEU A 170 37.88 37.02 44.24
C LEU A 170 38.40 35.95 43.26
N LEU A 171 39.71 35.71 43.24
CA LEU A 171 40.33 34.69 42.40
C LEU A 171 39.88 33.27 42.79
N THR A 172 39.79 32.97 44.08
CA THR A 172 39.30 31.66 44.56
C THR A 172 37.87 31.41 44.13
N LYS A 173 36.99 32.43 44.25
CA LYS A 173 35.60 32.31 43.81
C LYS A 173 35.45 32.16 42.31
N GLN A 174 36.28 32.85 41.54
CA GLN A 174 36.30 32.65 40.08
C GLN A 174 36.68 31.22 39.71
N LYS A 175 37.70 30.64 40.36
CA LYS A 175 38.11 29.26 40.10
C LYS A 175 36.98 28.28 40.39
N ASP A 176 36.29 28.47 41.51
CA ASP A 176 35.15 27.65 41.94
C ASP A 176 33.99 27.67 40.92
N ILE A 177 33.60 28.86 40.45
CA ILE A 177 32.58 29.02 39.40
C ILE A 177 33.04 28.38 38.10
N THR A 178 34.28 28.64 37.67
CA THR A 178 34.84 28.05 36.45
C THR A 178 34.80 26.52 36.50
N THR A 179 35.17 25.91 37.61
CA THR A 179 35.12 24.45 37.76
C THR A 179 33.70 23.91 37.72
N THR A 180 32.74 24.63 38.30
CA THR A 180 31.32 24.24 38.28
C THR A 180 30.76 24.28 36.87
N VAL A 181 31.01 25.38 36.14
CA VAL A 181 30.57 25.54 34.74
C VAL A 181 31.20 24.49 33.84
N LEU A 182 32.51 24.24 33.97
CA LEU A 182 33.19 23.21 33.19
C LEU A 182 32.63 21.80 33.46
N LYS A 183 32.28 21.50 34.72
CA LYS A 183 31.65 20.23 35.06
C LYS A 183 30.29 20.07 34.39
N VAL A 184 29.43 21.09 34.47
CA VAL A 184 28.10 21.08 33.84
C VAL A 184 28.21 20.94 32.32
N LEU A 185 29.10 21.70 31.68
CA LEU A 185 29.31 21.63 30.24
C LEU A 185 29.82 20.26 29.80
N ASN A 186 30.75 19.66 30.55
CA ASN A 186 31.30 18.35 30.22
C ASN A 186 30.26 17.23 30.44
N GLU A 187 29.44 17.32 31.49
CA GLU A 187 28.32 16.39 31.70
C GLU A 187 27.30 16.50 30.56
N ASN A 188 26.89 17.71 30.18
CA ASN A 188 25.99 17.91 29.04
C ASN A 188 26.58 17.40 27.72
N ALA A 189 27.85 17.69 27.45
CA ALA A 189 28.53 17.19 26.24
C ALA A 189 28.61 15.65 26.19
N TYR A 190 28.77 15.00 27.35
CA TYR A 190 28.74 13.53 27.43
C TYR A 190 27.33 12.98 27.14
N TYR A 191 26.28 13.59 27.69
CA TYR A 191 24.90 13.21 27.38
C TYR A 191 24.57 13.40 25.89
N ASP A 192 24.95 14.54 25.31
CA ASP A 192 24.72 14.79 23.88
C ASP A 192 25.47 13.79 22.99
N ARG A 193 26.73 13.48 23.33
CA ARG A 193 27.53 12.50 22.58
C ARG A 193 26.94 11.10 22.67
N THR A 194 26.53 10.66 23.85
CA THR A 194 25.93 9.34 24.04
C THR A 194 24.59 9.22 23.31
N PHE A 195 23.77 10.27 23.33
CA PHE A 195 22.53 10.33 22.56
C PHE A 195 22.76 10.21 21.05
N LEU A 196 23.72 10.96 20.50
CA LEU A 196 24.07 10.89 19.08
C LEU A 196 24.58 9.50 18.67
N VAL A 197 25.38 8.85 19.53
CA VAL A 197 25.86 7.47 19.28
C VAL A 197 24.69 6.48 19.26
N ILE A 198 23.74 6.58 20.20
CA ILE A 198 22.55 5.72 20.23
C ILE A 198 21.69 5.94 18.97
N LEU A 199 21.44 7.20 18.59
CA LEU A 199 20.69 7.54 17.38
C LEU A 199 21.38 6.95 16.13
N GLY A 200 22.70 7.06 16.04
CA GLY A 200 23.49 6.47 14.95
C GLY A 200 23.36 4.95 14.87
N LEU A 201 23.41 4.25 16.02
CA LEU A 201 23.22 2.79 16.06
C LEU A 201 21.83 2.37 15.59
N VAL A 202 20.77 3.08 16.01
CA VAL A 202 19.40 2.82 15.56
C VAL A 202 19.28 3.02 14.05
N MET A 203 19.85 4.10 13.52
CA MET A 203 19.84 4.36 12.07
C MET A 203 20.56 3.26 11.28
N CYS A 204 21.70 2.75 11.76
CA CYS A 204 22.40 1.62 11.15
C CYS A 204 21.56 0.34 11.14
N VAL A 205 20.80 0.06 12.21
CA VAL A 205 19.91 -1.11 12.25
C VAL A 205 18.77 -0.95 11.23
N VAL A 206 18.17 0.23 11.14
CA VAL A 206 17.10 0.50 10.17
C VAL A 206 17.60 0.37 8.73
N THR A 207 18.79 0.88 8.41
CA THR A 207 19.35 0.80 7.05
C THR A 207 19.72 -0.62 6.63
N VAL A 208 19.99 -1.53 7.58
CA VAL A 208 20.22 -2.96 7.29
C VAL A 208 18.91 -3.75 7.22
N ILE A 209 17.94 -3.48 8.10
CA ILE A 209 16.66 -4.21 8.12
C ILE A 209 15.80 -3.85 6.91
N PHE A 210 15.77 -2.59 6.50
CA PHE A 210 14.94 -2.15 5.37
C PHE A 210 15.18 -2.92 4.06
N PRO A 211 16.42 -3.06 3.55
CA PRO A 211 16.66 -3.83 2.32
C PRO A 211 16.36 -5.33 2.51
N LEU A 212 16.58 -5.91 3.69
CA LEU A 212 16.20 -7.29 3.98
C LEU A 212 14.68 -7.51 3.85
N VAL A 213 13.88 -6.58 4.39
CA VAL A 213 12.42 -6.62 4.27
C VAL A 213 12.00 -6.47 2.80
N VAL A 214 12.59 -5.54 2.06
CA VAL A 214 12.28 -5.34 0.63
C VAL A 214 12.61 -6.60 -0.19
N ILE A 215 13.77 -7.22 0.04
CA ILE A 215 14.16 -8.47 -0.64
C ILE A 215 13.19 -9.61 -0.28
N ALA A 216 12.84 -9.76 0.99
CA ALA A 216 11.90 -10.78 1.45
C ALA A 216 10.51 -10.60 0.82
N VAL A 217 10.00 -9.37 0.76
CA VAL A 217 8.71 -9.07 0.12
C VAL A 217 8.78 -9.35 -1.38
N HIS A 218 9.86 -8.98 -2.06
CA HIS A 218 10.02 -9.29 -3.49
C HIS A 218 10.02 -10.80 -3.75
N TYR A 219 10.72 -11.57 -2.91
CA TYR A 219 10.72 -13.03 -2.99
C TYR A 219 9.31 -13.61 -2.81
N MET A 220 8.58 -13.17 -1.78
CA MET A 220 7.20 -13.62 -1.54
C MET A 220 6.25 -13.23 -2.69
N MET A 221 6.40 -12.03 -3.27
CA MET A 221 5.56 -11.59 -4.39
C MET A 221 5.74 -12.47 -5.62
N VAL A 222 6.99 -12.82 -5.96
CA VAL A 222 7.28 -13.74 -7.08
C VAL A 222 6.70 -15.13 -6.82
N GLU A 223 6.81 -15.64 -5.59
CA GLU A 223 6.22 -16.94 -5.22
C GLU A 223 4.69 -16.93 -5.30
N MET A 224 4.05 -15.85 -4.85
CA MET A 224 2.60 -15.67 -4.94
C MET A 224 2.11 -15.63 -6.39
N GLU A 225 2.84 -14.97 -7.27
CA GLU A 225 2.49 -14.88 -8.69
C GLU A 225 2.51 -16.27 -9.36
N THR A 226 3.57 -17.05 -9.14
CA THR A 226 3.68 -18.41 -9.70
C THR A 226 2.61 -19.37 -9.16
N THR A 227 2.24 -19.22 -7.87
CA THR A 227 1.19 -20.04 -7.26
C THR A 227 -0.20 -19.67 -7.80
N SER A 228 -0.46 -18.37 -7.99
CA SER A 228 -1.70 -17.86 -8.58
C SER A 228 -1.90 -18.36 -10.01
N ASP A 229 -0.84 -18.36 -10.82
CA ASP A 229 -0.90 -18.86 -12.19
C ASP A 229 -1.26 -20.35 -12.23
N ASN A 230 -0.59 -21.17 -11.42
CA ASN A 230 -0.89 -22.60 -11.30
C ASN A 230 -2.34 -22.85 -10.83
N LEU A 231 -2.81 -22.10 -9.82
CA LEU A 231 -4.18 -22.21 -9.32
C LEU A 231 -5.21 -21.82 -10.39
N SER A 232 -4.93 -20.78 -11.18
CA SER A 232 -5.81 -20.32 -12.26
C SER A 232 -5.95 -21.39 -13.35
N VAL A 233 -4.85 -22.08 -13.68
CA VAL A 233 -4.82 -23.18 -14.64
C VAL A 233 -5.64 -24.37 -14.12
N GLN A 234 -5.44 -24.78 -12.87
CA GLN A 234 -6.21 -25.87 -12.26
C GLN A 234 -7.71 -25.56 -12.20
N THR A 235 -8.06 -24.31 -11.88
CA THR A 235 -9.45 -23.86 -11.84
C THR A 235 -10.09 -23.94 -13.23
N ARG A 236 -9.37 -23.48 -14.27
CA ARG A 236 -9.84 -23.59 -15.67
C ARG A 236 -10.01 -25.05 -16.09
N TYR A 237 -9.06 -25.91 -15.78
CA TYR A 237 -9.14 -27.34 -16.08
C TYR A 237 -10.36 -27.99 -15.41
N LEU A 238 -10.59 -27.69 -14.13
CA LEU A 238 -11.73 -28.21 -13.37
C LEU A 238 -13.06 -27.72 -13.96
N ILE A 239 -13.17 -26.45 -14.35
CA ILE A 239 -14.35 -25.90 -15.02
C ILE A 239 -14.60 -26.61 -16.35
N MET A 240 -13.55 -26.83 -17.16
CA MET A 240 -13.66 -27.55 -18.43
C MET A 240 -14.12 -29.00 -18.21
N GLU A 241 -13.54 -29.70 -17.25
CA GLU A 241 -13.96 -31.05 -16.85
C GLU A 241 -15.43 -31.08 -16.40
N GLN A 242 -15.84 -30.15 -15.53
CA GLN A 242 -17.22 -30.06 -15.07
C GLN A 242 -18.20 -29.77 -16.21
N ARG A 243 -17.79 -28.93 -17.17
CA ARG A 243 -18.58 -28.62 -18.36
C ARG A 243 -18.70 -29.85 -19.25
N ARG A 244 -17.62 -30.58 -19.48
CA ARG A 244 -17.63 -31.84 -20.26
C ARG A 244 -18.53 -32.89 -19.60
N LYS A 245 -18.39 -33.10 -18.29
CA LYS A 245 -19.26 -33.99 -17.50
C LYS A 245 -20.73 -33.55 -17.59
N SER A 246 -21.01 -32.26 -17.44
CA SER A 246 -22.37 -31.70 -17.55
C SER A 246 -22.98 -31.86 -18.94
N ASN A 247 -22.19 -31.66 -19.99
CA ASN A 247 -22.64 -31.81 -21.37
C ASN A 247 -22.93 -33.28 -21.68
N LEU A 248 -22.07 -34.20 -21.26
CA LEU A 248 -22.30 -35.64 -21.44
C LEU A 248 -23.57 -36.11 -20.74
N VAL A 249 -23.81 -35.70 -19.50
CA VAL A 249 -25.04 -36.07 -18.78
C VAL A 249 -26.28 -35.47 -19.46
N ASN A 250 -26.19 -34.23 -19.94
CA ASN A 250 -27.29 -33.59 -20.69
C ASN A 250 -27.49 -34.17 -22.10
N ALA A 251 -26.47 -34.80 -22.67
CA ALA A 251 -26.58 -35.53 -23.92
C ALA A 251 -27.26 -36.88 -23.68
N MET A 252 -26.95 -37.61 -22.61
CA MET A 252 -27.55 -38.92 -22.38
C MET A 252 -28.98 -38.89 -21.82
N LEU A 253 -29.38 -37.81 -21.16
CA LEU A 253 -30.66 -37.70 -20.46
C LEU A 253 -31.36 -36.36 -20.71
N PRO A 254 -32.71 -36.32 -20.72
CA PRO A 254 -33.45 -35.06 -20.78
C PRO A 254 -33.04 -34.09 -19.65
N LYS A 255 -32.94 -32.79 -19.97
CA LYS A 255 -32.46 -31.73 -19.05
C LYS A 255 -33.14 -31.69 -17.68
N HIS A 256 -34.45 -31.91 -17.66
CA HIS A 256 -35.22 -31.92 -16.42
C HIS A 256 -34.80 -33.07 -15.48
N ILE A 257 -34.43 -34.23 -16.04
CA ILE A 257 -33.98 -35.41 -15.30
C ILE A 257 -32.52 -35.26 -14.89
N SER A 258 -31.67 -34.72 -15.78
CA SER A 258 -30.27 -34.46 -15.44
C SER A 258 -30.13 -33.46 -14.29
N MET A 259 -30.98 -32.43 -14.22
CA MET A 259 -31.02 -31.48 -13.09
C MET A 259 -31.41 -32.16 -11.77
N LYS A 260 -32.41 -33.05 -11.77
CA LYS A 260 -32.81 -33.82 -10.59
C LYS A 260 -31.68 -34.74 -10.10
N LEU A 261 -31.01 -35.45 -11.03
CA LEU A 261 -29.88 -36.33 -10.71
C LEU A 261 -28.65 -35.58 -10.21
N LYS A 262 -28.34 -34.40 -10.77
CA LYS A 262 -27.24 -33.53 -10.31
C LYS A 262 -27.41 -33.07 -8.85
N HIS A 263 -28.65 -32.85 -8.42
CA HIS A 263 -28.98 -32.49 -7.04
C HIS A 263 -29.20 -33.71 -6.14
N ASN A 264 -28.79 -34.90 -6.58
CA ASN A 264 -28.94 -36.16 -5.85
C ASN A 264 -30.39 -36.48 -5.45
N LYS A 265 -31.37 -35.92 -6.19
CA LYS A 265 -32.80 -36.19 -5.94
C LYS A 265 -33.20 -37.49 -6.61
N LYS A 266 -33.99 -38.31 -5.91
CA LYS A 266 -34.58 -39.53 -6.49
C LYS A 266 -35.50 -39.13 -7.65
N VAL A 267 -35.23 -39.68 -8.84
CA VAL A 267 -36.10 -39.54 -10.01
C VAL A 267 -37.14 -40.67 -9.94
N GLY A 268 -38.40 -40.31 -9.73
CA GLY A 268 -39.51 -41.26 -9.77
C GLY A 268 -39.91 -41.62 -11.19
N THR A 269 -40.80 -42.61 -11.33
CA THR A 269 -41.49 -42.89 -12.59
C THR A 269 -42.51 -41.80 -12.88
N GLU A 270 -42.57 -41.36 -14.12
CA GLU A 270 -43.50 -40.34 -14.59
C GLU A 270 -44.46 -40.96 -15.61
N ILE A 271 -45.74 -40.63 -15.50
CA ILE A 271 -46.79 -41.17 -16.36
C ILE A 271 -47.24 -40.05 -17.31
N PHE A 272 -47.23 -40.34 -18.60
CA PHE A 272 -47.64 -39.42 -19.65
C PHE A 272 -48.84 -40.02 -20.38
N GLU A 273 -50.00 -39.35 -20.29
CA GLU A 273 -51.27 -39.85 -20.86
C GLU A 273 -51.33 -39.71 -22.39
N GLU A 274 -50.72 -38.65 -22.92
CA GLU A 274 -50.82 -38.24 -24.32
C GLU A 274 -49.44 -38.19 -24.99
N VAL A 275 -49.05 -39.29 -25.61
CA VAL A 275 -47.74 -39.48 -26.25
C VAL A 275 -47.94 -40.18 -27.59
N THR A 276 -47.25 -39.71 -28.63
CA THR A 276 -47.14 -40.46 -29.89
C THR A 276 -45.74 -41.04 -30.01
N VAL A 277 -45.70 -42.32 -30.33
CA VAL A 277 -44.49 -43.13 -30.51
C VAL A 277 -44.36 -43.49 -31.97
N PHE A 278 -43.19 -43.20 -32.54
CA PHE A 278 -42.79 -43.51 -33.90
C PHE A 278 -41.65 -44.53 -33.86
N PHE A 279 -41.81 -45.61 -34.61
CA PHE A 279 -40.77 -46.59 -34.86
C PHE A 279 -40.47 -46.70 -36.34
N SER A 280 -39.19 -46.71 -36.67
CA SER A 280 -38.75 -46.96 -38.05
C SER A 280 -37.62 -47.97 -38.15
N GLU A 281 -37.63 -48.73 -39.24
CA GLU A 281 -36.62 -49.73 -39.58
C GLU A 281 -36.40 -49.72 -41.10
N LEU A 282 -35.14 -49.80 -41.53
CA LEU A 282 -34.78 -49.94 -42.94
C LEU A 282 -34.99 -51.39 -43.38
N VAL A 283 -35.65 -51.59 -44.52
CA VAL A 283 -36.08 -52.93 -44.97
C VAL A 283 -34.91 -53.83 -45.31
N ASP A 284 -33.99 -53.33 -46.14
CA ASP A 284 -32.89 -54.14 -46.70
C ASP A 284 -31.65 -54.20 -45.80
N PHE A 285 -31.64 -53.39 -44.73
CA PHE A 285 -30.53 -53.29 -43.78
C PHE A 285 -30.97 -53.62 -42.36
N ALA A 286 -32.05 -54.39 -42.16
CA ALA A 286 -32.54 -54.69 -40.81
C ALA A 286 -31.49 -55.36 -39.91
N SER A 287 -30.53 -56.09 -40.47
CA SER A 287 -29.42 -56.72 -39.72
C SER A 287 -28.27 -55.77 -39.38
N ILE A 288 -28.14 -54.63 -40.08
CA ILE A 288 -27.01 -53.70 -39.95
C ILE A 288 -27.46 -52.33 -39.40
N SER A 289 -28.74 -51.99 -39.55
CA SER A 289 -29.32 -50.72 -39.13
C SER A 289 -29.96 -50.81 -37.74
N SER A 290 -29.66 -49.83 -36.90
CA SER A 290 -30.34 -49.67 -35.61
C SER A 290 -31.76 -49.19 -35.82
N ARG A 291 -32.70 -49.72 -35.02
CA ARG A 291 -34.08 -49.24 -34.99
C ARG A 291 -34.11 -47.85 -34.40
N VAL A 292 -34.80 -46.94 -35.08
CA VAL A 292 -34.95 -45.56 -34.60
C VAL A 292 -36.32 -45.44 -33.92
N LEU A 293 -36.28 -45.00 -32.66
CA LEU A 293 -37.46 -44.64 -31.88
C LEU A 293 -37.49 -43.11 -31.72
N VAL A 294 -38.60 -42.50 -32.13
CA VAL A 294 -38.86 -41.06 -31.93
C VAL A 294 -40.16 -40.89 -31.17
N ILE A 295 -40.16 -39.98 -30.20
CA ILE A 295 -41.32 -39.77 -29.34
C ILE A 295 -41.61 -38.27 -29.19
N LYS A 296 -42.90 -37.95 -29.23
CA LYS A 296 -43.42 -36.61 -28.96
C LYS A 296 -44.49 -36.65 -27.87
N GLY A 297 -44.49 -35.63 -27.00
CA GLY A 297 -45.32 -35.55 -25.80
C GLY A 297 -44.54 -35.72 -24.49
N LEU A 298 -43.22 -35.93 -24.58
CA LEU A 298 -42.28 -35.97 -23.45
C LEU A 298 -41.05 -35.07 -23.73
N PRO A 299 -40.45 -34.44 -22.69
CA PRO A 299 -40.95 -34.30 -21.32
C PRO A 299 -42.06 -33.24 -21.21
N HIS A 300 -42.24 -32.41 -22.24
CA HIS A 300 -43.28 -31.39 -22.29
C HIS A 300 -44.53 -31.92 -23.00
N LYS A 301 -45.67 -31.80 -22.32
CA LYS A 301 -46.98 -32.15 -22.88
C LYS A 301 -47.33 -31.16 -24.01
N ASN A 302 -47.77 -31.66 -25.16
CA ASN A 302 -48.11 -30.85 -26.33
C ASN A 302 -49.60 -30.92 -26.71
N GLY A 303 -50.45 -31.39 -25.80
CA GLY A 303 -51.86 -31.74 -26.09
C GLY A 303 -51.95 -32.66 -27.31
N ARG A 304 -53.05 -32.59 -28.07
CA ARG A 304 -53.32 -33.44 -29.24
C ARG A 304 -52.40 -33.22 -30.45
N ARG A 305 -51.56 -32.17 -30.45
CA ARG A 305 -50.63 -31.85 -31.57
C ARG A 305 -49.43 -32.81 -31.66
N HIS A 306 -49.22 -33.66 -30.66
CA HIS A 306 -48.11 -34.62 -30.67
C HIS A 306 -48.20 -35.61 -31.85
N ALA A 307 -49.41 -36.04 -32.24
CA ALA A 307 -49.62 -37.01 -33.31
C ALA A 307 -49.41 -36.37 -34.69
N SER A 308 -49.91 -35.15 -34.89
CA SER A 308 -49.76 -34.41 -36.15
C SER A 308 -48.28 -34.12 -36.47
N GLU A 309 -47.48 -33.73 -35.47
CA GLU A 309 -46.05 -33.47 -35.69
C GLU A 309 -45.28 -34.74 -36.07
N ILE A 310 -45.58 -35.86 -35.41
CA ILE A 310 -44.97 -37.16 -35.74
C ILE A 310 -45.42 -37.65 -37.12
N ALA A 311 -46.69 -37.46 -37.49
CA ALA A 311 -47.20 -37.82 -38.82
C ALA A 311 -46.54 -37.00 -39.92
N SER A 312 -46.39 -35.69 -39.73
CA SER A 312 -45.64 -34.82 -40.66
C SER A 312 -44.17 -35.23 -40.77
N MET A 313 -43.51 -35.52 -39.64
CA MET A 313 -42.14 -36.01 -39.62
C MET A 313 -42.01 -37.37 -40.35
N ALA A 314 -42.97 -38.28 -40.16
CA ALA A 314 -42.99 -39.59 -40.81
C ALA A 314 -43.07 -39.49 -42.33
N LEU A 315 -43.96 -38.65 -42.84
CA LEU A 315 -44.10 -38.37 -44.27
C LEU A 315 -42.84 -37.69 -44.84
N TYR A 316 -42.29 -36.71 -44.12
CA TYR A 316 -41.07 -36.01 -44.50
C TYR A 316 -39.87 -36.96 -44.61
N ILE A 317 -39.62 -37.78 -43.58
CA ILE A 317 -38.52 -38.75 -43.55
C ILE A 317 -38.69 -39.79 -44.66
N LYS A 318 -39.92 -40.32 -44.84
CA LYS A 318 -40.21 -41.28 -45.91
C LYS A 318 -39.86 -40.69 -47.27
N ASN A 319 -40.34 -39.49 -47.59
CA ASN A 319 -40.07 -38.84 -48.87
C ASN A 319 -38.57 -38.56 -49.08
N ARG A 320 -37.88 -38.05 -48.07
CA ARG A 320 -36.44 -37.79 -48.14
C ARG A 320 -35.61 -39.05 -48.35
N ILE A 321 -35.91 -40.14 -47.65
CA ILE A 321 -35.18 -41.41 -47.78
C ILE A 321 -35.45 -42.08 -49.13
N THR A 322 -36.69 -42.04 -49.62
CA THR A 322 -37.03 -42.63 -50.93
C THR A 322 -36.38 -41.90 -52.11
N ASN A 323 -36.10 -40.61 -51.97
CA ASN A 323 -35.42 -39.79 -52.99
C ASN A 323 -33.89 -39.76 -52.84
N MET A 324 -33.33 -40.41 -51.82
CA MET A 324 -31.88 -40.45 -51.59
C MET A 324 -31.26 -41.61 -52.37
N GLU A 325 -30.29 -41.31 -53.24
CA GLU A 325 -29.48 -42.32 -53.92
C GLU A 325 -28.21 -42.61 -53.11
N VAL A 326 -27.93 -43.90 -52.85
CA VAL A 326 -26.74 -44.33 -52.10
C VAL A 326 -25.68 -44.78 -53.10
N GLY A 327 -24.51 -44.12 -53.12
CA GLY A 327 -23.46 -44.37 -54.12
C GLY A 327 -22.94 -45.81 -54.21
N PHE A 328 -23.11 -46.63 -53.18
CA PHE A 328 -22.70 -48.04 -53.17
C PHE A 328 -23.76 -48.99 -53.78
N MET A 329 -25.04 -48.61 -53.81
CA MET A 329 -26.10 -49.40 -54.43
C MET A 329 -26.57 -48.70 -55.71
N ARG A 330 -26.03 -49.11 -56.85
CA ARG A 330 -26.51 -48.63 -58.15
C ARG A 330 -27.94 -49.16 -58.38
N HIS A 331 -28.91 -48.23 -58.42
CA HIS A 331 -30.32 -48.41 -58.80
C HIS A 331 -31.31 -49.05 -57.80
N SER A 332 -30.98 -49.22 -56.51
CA SER A 332 -32.00 -49.56 -55.50
C SER A 332 -32.36 -48.37 -54.61
N LYS A 333 -33.66 -48.08 -54.50
CA LYS A 333 -34.18 -47.03 -53.62
C LYS A 333 -34.30 -47.58 -52.20
N LEU A 334 -33.86 -46.81 -51.21
CA LEU A 334 -34.05 -47.16 -49.81
C LEU A 334 -35.54 -47.10 -49.44
N SER A 335 -36.02 -48.15 -48.78
CA SER A 335 -37.38 -48.20 -48.26
C SER A 335 -37.38 -48.30 -46.74
N LEU A 336 -38.28 -47.54 -46.11
CA LEU A 336 -38.45 -47.49 -44.66
C LEU A 336 -39.80 -48.13 -44.30
N ARG A 337 -39.82 -48.90 -43.21
CA ARG A 337 -41.05 -49.35 -42.55
C ARG A 337 -41.28 -48.49 -41.33
N ILE A 338 -42.44 -47.82 -41.27
CA ILE A 338 -42.80 -46.95 -40.17
C ILE A 338 -44.07 -47.45 -39.48
N GLY A 339 -44.03 -47.50 -38.14
CA GLY A 339 -45.20 -47.73 -37.30
C GLY A 339 -45.39 -46.59 -36.31
N VAL A 340 -46.64 -46.11 -36.19
CA VAL A 340 -46.99 -45.02 -35.28
C VAL A 340 -48.18 -45.42 -34.41
N ASN A 341 -48.05 -45.21 -33.09
CA ASN A 341 -49.15 -45.40 -32.15
C ASN A 341 -49.15 -44.30 -31.08
N SER A 342 -50.34 -43.96 -30.59
CA SER A 342 -50.54 -42.91 -29.61
C SER A 342 -51.27 -43.44 -28.38
N GLY A 343 -50.85 -42.98 -27.21
CA GLY A 343 -51.46 -43.37 -25.94
C GLY A 343 -50.53 -43.17 -24.74
N LYS A 344 -50.96 -43.75 -23.62
CA LYS A 344 -50.29 -43.62 -22.33
C LYS A 344 -48.93 -44.35 -22.29
N VAL A 345 -47.91 -43.70 -21.75
CA VAL A 345 -46.56 -44.26 -21.56
C VAL A 345 -46.05 -43.94 -20.16
N VAL A 346 -45.37 -44.91 -19.55
CA VAL A 346 -44.64 -44.73 -18.29
C VAL A 346 -43.17 -44.53 -18.64
N ALA A 347 -42.56 -43.48 -18.11
CA ALA A 347 -41.15 -43.17 -18.32
C ALA A 347 -40.41 -43.20 -16.98
N GLY A 348 -39.17 -43.68 -16.98
CA GLY A 348 -38.37 -43.76 -15.77
C GLY A 348 -36.89 -43.96 -16.06
N VAL A 349 -36.05 -43.70 -15.06
CA VAL A 349 -34.60 -43.94 -15.15
C VAL A 349 -34.29 -45.32 -14.57
N VAL A 350 -33.65 -46.17 -15.37
CA VAL A 350 -33.23 -47.52 -14.97
C VAL A 350 -31.71 -47.55 -14.83
N GLY A 351 -31.23 -48.17 -13.75
CA GLY A 351 -29.81 -48.36 -13.46
C GLY A 351 -29.22 -47.29 -12.53
N ARG A 352 -28.44 -47.72 -11.52
CA ARG A 352 -27.77 -46.83 -10.56
C ARG A 352 -26.45 -46.26 -11.09
N LYS A 353 -25.60 -47.11 -11.67
CA LYS A 353 -24.25 -46.73 -12.15
C LYS A 353 -24.26 -46.18 -13.59
N MET A 354 -25.18 -46.67 -14.43
CA MET A 354 -25.39 -46.20 -15.81
C MET A 354 -26.89 -45.91 -16.02
N PRO A 355 -27.36 -44.70 -15.67
CA PRO A 355 -28.77 -44.36 -15.77
C PRO A 355 -29.20 -44.24 -17.23
N ARG A 356 -30.23 -45.00 -17.62
CA ARG A 356 -30.88 -44.92 -18.94
C ARG A 356 -32.31 -44.46 -18.78
N TYR A 357 -32.75 -43.51 -19.60
CA TYR A 357 -34.16 -43.12 -19.65
C TYR A 357 -34.93 -44.13 -20.48
N CYS A 358 -35.73 -44.95 -19.80
CA CYS A 358 -36.48 -46.04 -20.38
C CYS A 358 -37.97 -45.73 -20.37
N LEU A 359 -38.65 -46.25 -21.39
CA LEU A 359 -40.08 -46.06 -21.58
C LEU A 359 -40.73 -47.43 -21.61
N PHE A 360 -41.88 -47.52 -20.94
CA PHE A 360 -42.62 -48.75 -20.76
C PHE A 360 -44.11 -48.49 -21.01
N GLY A 361 -44.79 -49.48 -21.55
CA GLY A 361 -46.25 -49.42 -21.73
C GLY A 361 -46.72 -50.21 -22.94
N TYR A 362 -48.04 -50.49 -22.94
CA TYR A 362 -48.71 -51.14 -24.06
C TYR A 362 -48.58 -50.32 -25.35
N THR A 363 -48.60 -48.99 -25.25
CA THR A 363 -48.46 -48.05 -26.37
C THR A 363 -47.19 -48.29 -27.20
N ILE A 364 -46.07 -48.60 -26.54
CA ILE A 364 -44.78 -48.85 -27.20
C ILE A 364 -44.82 -50.19 -27.94
N LYS A 365 -45.34 -51.24 -27.29
CA LYS A 365 -45.49 -52.56 -27.90
C LYS A 365 -46.40 -52.49 -29.12
N LEU A 366 -47.50 -51.75 -29.02
CA LEU A 366 -48.43 -51.56 -30.12
C LEU A 366 -47.81 -50.76 -31.28
N ALA A 367 -47.02 -49.73 -31.01
CA ALA A 367 -46.29 -49.00 -32.06
C ALA A 367 -45.29 -49.91 -32.81
N LEU A 368 -44.58 -50.77 -32.08
CA LEU A 368 -43.67 -51.75 -32.67
C LEU A 368 -44.42 -52.78 -33.54
N LEU A 369 -45.62 -53.18 -33.12
CA LEU A 369 -46.52 -54.04 -33.90
C LEU A 369 -47.03 -53.35 -35.17
N MET A 370 -47.39 -52.06 -35.09
CA MET A 370 -47.75 -51.28 -36.29
C MET A 370 -46.58 -51.23 -37.28
N LYS A 371 -45.34 -51.09 -36.79
CA LYS A 371 -44.13 -51.10 -37.62
C LYS A 371 -43.90 -52.46 -38.26
N SER A 372 -44.08 -53.57 -37.54
CA SER A 372 -43.90 -54.91 -38.12
C SER A 372 -44.94 -55.22 -39.20
N ARG A 373 -46.13 -54.62 -39.10
CA ARG A 373 -47.20 -54.71 -40.12
C ARG A 373 -47.01 -53.75 -41.30
N ALA A 374 -46.13 -52.76 -41.16
CA ALA A 374 -45.81 -51.87 -42.26
C ALA A 374 -45.02 -52.64 -43.33
N GLY A 375 -45.58 -52.71 -44.53
CA GLY A 375 -44.87 -53.17 -45.73
C GLY A 375 -43.74 -52.21 -46.10
N ALA A 376 -42.85 -52.62 -47.01
CA ALA A 376 -41.75 -51.77 -47.47
C ALA A 376 -42.27 -50.43 -48.00
N GLY A 377 -41.74 -49.31 -47.50
CA GLY A 377 -42.18 -47.97 -47.88
C GLY A 377 -43.52 -47.53 -47.28
N GLY A 378 -44.11 -48.34 -46.41
CA GLY A 378 -45.42 -48.07 -45.80
C GLY A 378 -45.33 -47.36 -44.44
N ILE A 379 -46.31 -46.50 -44.15
CA ILE A 379 -46.52 -45.91 -42.83
C ILE A 379 -47.84 -46.43 -42.28
N VAL A 380 -47.78 -47.20 -41.19
CA VAL A 380 -48.96 -47.75 -40.53
C VAL A 380 -49.23 -47.01 -39.24
N VAL A 381 -50.47 -46.58 -39.06
CA VAL A 381 -50.95 -45.93 -37.85
C VAL A 381 -52.03 -46.78 -37.16
N SER A 382 -52.00 -46.82 -35.84
CA SER A 382 -53.04 -47.44 -34.99
C SER A 382 -54.35 -46.64 -35.02
N GLN A 383 -55.46 -47.27 -34.62
CA GLN A 383 -56.73 -46.57 -34.34
C GLN A 383 -56.57 -45.33 -33.45
N ASN A 384 -55.88 -45.44 -32.31
CA ASN A 384 -55.74 -44.30 -31.39
C ASN A 384 -55.08 -43.07 -32.04
N THR A 385 -54.06 -43.30 -32.86
CA THR A 385 -53.42 -42.22 -33.63
C THR A 385 -54.35 -41.67 -34.70
N GLN A 386 -55.12 -42.55 -35.36
CA GLN A 386 -56.10 -42.15 -36.37
C GLN A 386 -57.14 -41.19 -35.79
N ASP A 387 -57.69 -41.50 -34.61
CA ASP A 387 -58.69 -40.67 -33.94
C ASP A 387 -58.14 -39.25 -33.67
N ILE A 388 -56.87 -39.14 -33.27
CA ILE A 388 -56.19 -37.86 -33.02
C ILE A 388 -55.91 -37.11 -34.34
N LEU A 389 -55.55 -37.83 -35.41
CA LEU A 389 -55.26 -37.22 -36.71
C LEU A 389 -56.54 -36.71 -37.40
N GLN A 390 -57.67 -37.39 -37.20
CA GLN A 390 -58.97 -36.97 -37.71
C GLN A 390 -59.41 -35.62 -37.13
N GLU A 391 -59.15 -35.35 -35.84
CA GLU A 391 -59.41 -34.04 -35.22
C GLU A 391 -58.66 -32.89 -35.89
N THR A 392 -57.56 -33.17 -36.58
CA THR A 392 -56.72 -32.15 -37.23
C THR A 392 -57.11 -31.92 -38.70
N GLU A 393 -57.91 -32.80 -39.31
CA GLU A 393 -58.41 -32.78 -40.72
C GLU A 393 -57.35 -32.55 -41.82
N ARG A 394 -56.06 -32.73 -41.50
CA ARG A 394 -54.94 -32.43 -42.41
C ARG A 394 -54.32 -33.65 -43.06
N PHE A 395 -54.66 -34.87 -42.65
CA PHE A 395 -53.95 -36.09 -43.06
C PHE A 395 -54.85 -37.06 -43.82
N ILE A 396 -54.31 -37.65 -44.88
CA ILE A 396 -54.99 -38.63 -45.73
C ILE A 396 -54.63 -40.03 -45.23
N THR A 397 -55.65 -40.78 -44.85
CA THR A 397 -55.49 -42.09 -44.20
C THR A 397 -56.47 -43.10 -44.78
N GLU A 398 -55.98 -44.29 -45.12
CA GLU A 398 -56.77 -45.37 -45.71
C GLU A 398 -56.90 -46.54 -44.74
N LYS A 399 -58.11 -47.10 -44.58
CA LYS A 399 -58.35 -48.25 -43.69
C LYS A 399 -57.70 -49.51 -44.29
N ARG A 400 -56.99 -50.29 -43.46
CA ARG A 400 -56.47 -51.62 -43.87
C ARG A 400 -57.48 -52.73 -43.61
N ASP A 401 -57.47 -53.73 -44.49
CA ASP A 401 -58.20 -54.97 -44.30
C ASP A 401 -57.63 -55.74 -43.09
N GLU A 402 -58.54 -56.29 -42.28
CA GLU A 402 -58.24 -56.94 -41.02
C GLU A 402 -57.58 -58.31 -41.26
N SER A 403 -56.39 -58.54 -40.72
CA SER A 403 -55.77 -59.86 -40.67
C SER A 403 -55.33 -60.25 -39.26
N GLU A 404 -55.65 -61.50 -38.90
CA GLU A 404 -55.28 -62.35 -37.74
C GLU A 404 -55.37 -61.80 -36.30
N LEU A 405 -55.50 -60.49 -36.10
CA LEU A 405 -55.62 -59.86 -34.78
C LEU A 405 -56.58 -58.70 -34.92
N ASP A 406 -57.66 -58.75 -34.14
CA ASP A 406 -58.87 -57.90 -34.08
C ASP A 406 -58.58 -56.40 -33.78
N MET A 407 -57.63 -55.79 -34.50
CA MET A 407 -57.11 -54.45 -34.28
C MET A 407 -57.12 -53.64 -35.58
N LYS A 408 -57.87 -52.54 -35.57
CA LYS A 408 -57.98 -51.59 -36.68
C LYS A 408 -56.66 -50.84 -36.90
N SER A 409 -56.20 -50.79 -38.14
CA SER A 409 -54.99 -50.08 -38.55
C SER A 409 -55.22 -49.33 -39.87
N TYR A 410 -54.47 -48.26 -40.08
CA TYR A 410 -54.64 -47.36 -41.21
C TYR A 410 -53.30 -47.09 -41.88
N TRP A 411 -53.30 -46.92 -43.20
CA TRP A 411 -52.18 -46.39 -43.96
C TRP A 411 -52.19 -44.88 -43.90
N LEU A 412 -51.05 -44.25 -43.61
CA LEU A 412 -50.86 -42.81 -43.78
C LEU A 412 -50.20 -42.56 -45.14
N THR A 413 -50.95 -41.96 -46.07
CA THR A 413 -50.51 -41.77 -47.47
C THR A 413 -50.04 -40.35 -47.75
N GLY A 414 -50.65 -39.34 -47.13
CA GLY A 414 -50.30 -37.95 -47.40
C GLY A 414 -50.94 -36.94 -46.46
N LYS A 415 -50.82 -35.66 -46.83
CA LYS A 415 -51.36 -34.50 -46.11
C LYS A 415 -52.15 -33.63 -47.09
N THR A 416 -53.35 -33.23 -46.73
CA THR A 416 -54.25 -32.42 -47.57
C THR A 416 -53.70 -31.00 -47.70
N GLY A 417 -53.47 -30.52 -48.92
CA GLY A 417 -53.08 -29.13 -49.21
C GLY A 417 -51.58 -28.85 -49.47
N GLU A 418 -50.73 -29.87 -49.67
CA GLU A 418 -49.34 -29.68 -50.09
C GLU A 418 -49.10 -30.27 -51.50
N GLU A 419 -49.18 -29.42 -52.52
CA GLU A 419 -48.19 -29.51 -53.60
C GLU A 419 -46.85 -29.14 -52.95
N MET A 420 -45.89 -30.06 -52.94
CA MET A 420 -44.58 -29.84 -52.33
C MET A 420 -43.83 -28.74 -53.06
N LYS A 421 -44.05 -27.49 -52.66
CA LYS A 421 -43.12 -26.40 -52.97
C LYS A 421 -41.81 -26.71 -52.25
N HIS A 422 -40.76 -26.87 -53.06
CA HIS A 422 -39.38 -26.70 -52.62
C HIS A 422 -39.22 -25.29 -52.06
N GLN A 423 -39.52 -25.12 -50.77
CA GLN A 423 -38.96 -24.04 -49.99
C GLN A 423 -37.99 -24.70 -49.02
N ASP A 424 -36.72 -24.59 -49.39
CA ASP A 424 -35.58 -24.71 -48.50
C ASP A 424 -35.67 -23.59 -47.45
N GLU A 425 -36.62 -23.69 -46.52
CA GLU A 425 -36.38 -23.21 -45.18
C GLU A 425 -35.71 -24.38 -44.45
N ASP A 426 -34.48 -24.14 -44.01
CA ASP A 426 -33.65 -25.06 -43.25
C ASP A 426 -34.34 -25.52 -41.96
N LEU A 427 -35.31 -26.43 -42.08
CA LEU A 427 -35.56 -27.49 -41.11
C LEU A 427 -34.33 -28.39 -41.16
N ASN A 428 -33.24 -27.89 -40.57
CA ASN A 428 -32.03 -28.62 -40.24
C ASN A 428 -32.41 -29.77 -39.31
N PHE A 429 -32.99 -30.84 -39.86
CA PHE A 429 -33.14 -32.11 -39.20
C PHE A 429 -31.83 -32.86 -39.45
N SER A 430 -30.76 -32.41 -38.81
CA SER A 430 -29.57 -33.22 -38.68
C SER A 430 -29.95 -34.41 -37.79
N ALA A 431 -30.02 -35.59 -38.41
CA ALA A 431 -30.04 -36.85 -37.68
C ALA A 431 -28.70 -36.96 -36.96
N SER A 432 -28.60 -36.36 -35.76
CA SER A 432 -27.50 -36.66 -34.87
C SER A 432 -27.73 -38.09 -34.36
N THR A 433 -27.09 -39.06 -35.03
CA THR A 433 -26.43 -40.13 -34.28
C THR A 433 -25.73 -39.45 -33.11
N TYR A 434 -25.82 -40.00 -31.90
CA TYR A 434 -25.01 -39.53 -30.76
C TYR A 434 -23.53 -39.83 -31.05
N SER A 435 -22.95 -39.16 -32.03
CA SER A 435 -21.54 -38.87 -32.22
C SER A 435 -21.42 -37.37 -32.02
N SER A 436 -20.64 -37.03 -31.01
CA SER A 436 -20.28 -35.70 -30.59
C SER A 436 -19.98 -34.77 -31.76
N GLU A 437 -20.74 -33.68 -31.88
CA GLU A 437 -20.40 -32.36 -32.46
C GLU A 437 -21.52 -31.83 -33.35
N SER A 438 -22.38 -30.99 -32.78
CA SER A 438 -22.78 -29.70 -33.35
C SER A 438 -23.95 -29.11 -32.55
N SER A 439 -23.80 -27.82 -32.28
CA SER A 439 -24.67 -26.96 -31.50
C SER A 439 -25.89 -26.49 -32.31
N ASN A 440 -27.01 -26.31 -31.60
CA ASN A 440 -28.22 -25.59 -32.01
C ASN A 440 -29.10 -26.23 -33.09
N VAL A 441 -29.89 -27.24 -32.70
CA VAL A 441 -31.10 -27.64 -33.43
C VAL A 441 -32.24 -27.91 -32.42
N ASN A 442 -33.47 -27.62 -32.85
CA ASN A 442 -34.73 -27.55 -32.11
C ASN A 442 -34.95 -28.71 -31.10
N LYS A 443 -35.03 -28.38 -29.80
CA LYS A 443 -34.96 -29.31 -28.64
C LYS A 443 -36.27 -30.06 -28.32
N ASN A 444 -37.00 -30.52 -29.33
CA ASN A 444 -38.40 -30.93 -29.18
C ASN A 444 -38.72 -32.39 -29.56
N PHE A 445 -37.70 -33.19 -29.90
CA PHE A 445 -37.82 -34.63 -30.18
C PHE A 445 -36.76 -35.40 -29.38
N ILE A 446 -37.16 -36.52 -28.77
CA ILE A 446 -36.21 -37.46 -28.15
C ILE A 446 -36.01 -38.60 -29.15
N LEU A 447 -34.81 -38.68 -29.73
CA LEU A 447 -34.35 -39.85 -30.47
C LEU A 447 -33.72 -40.83 -29.49
N ILE A 448 -34.23 -42.06 -29.45
CA ILE A 448 -33.63 -43.16 -28.69
C ILE A 448 -33.22 -44.22 -29.71
N SER A 449 -31.91 -44.45 -29.84
CA SER A 449 -31.42 -45.62 -30.57
C SER A 449 -31.59 -46.82 -29.66
N ILE A 450 -32.40 -47.79 -30.09
CA ILE A 450 -32.54 -49.06 -29.39
C ILE A 450 -31.51 -49.99 -30.03
N MET A 451 -30.43 -50.27 -29.29
CA MET A 451 -29.47 -51.32 -29.63
C MET A 451 -30.10 -52.70 -29.49
#